data_AF-A0A0F9LPF4-F1
#
_entry.id   AF-A0A0F9LPF4-F1
#
_cell.length_a   1.000
_cell.length_b   1.000
_cell.length_c   1.000
_cell.angle_alpha   90.00
_cell.angle_beta   90.00
_cell.angle_gamma   90.00
#
_symmetry.space_group_name_H-M   'P 1'
#
loop_
_entity.id
_entity.type
_entity.pdbx_description
1 polymer ?
#
loop_
_entity_poly.entity_id
_entity_poly.type
_entity_poly.pdbx_seq_one_letter_code
_entity_poly.pdbx_strand_id
1 'polypeptide(L)'
;MAKLELTGRDLIQGGRNISILKNIQTHHQHAKIQVAGKSVAIDGVTANALATVYDALKTEHQLKFAAMLHHSPATFQRILDFSWAHVK
;
A
#
# COMPACT_ATOMS: atom_id res chain seq x y z
N MET A 1 -2.63 14.86 18.42
CA MET A 1 -2.51 14.12 17.15
C MET A 1 -3.87 13.59 16.77
N ALA A 2 -4.40 13.89 15.59
CA ALA A 2 -5.71 13.38 15.16
C ALA A 2 -5.66 11.85 15.04
N LYS A 3 -6.67 11.16 15.57
CA LYS A 3 -6.81 9.70 15.45
C LYS A 3 -7.09 9.38 13.98
N LEU A 4 -6.28 8.50 13.38
CA LEU A 4 -6.52 8.04 12.01
C LEU A 4 -7.73 7.10 12.02
N GLU A 5 -8.83 7.52 11.40
CA GLU A 5 -10.04 6.70 11.28
C GLU A 5 -10.07 6.01 9.92
N LEU A 6 -9.85 4.69 9.92
CA LEU A 6 -9.90 3.85 8.73
C LEU A 6 -11.33 3.34 8.50
N THR A 7 -11.80 3.43 7.27
CA THR A 7 -13.15 3.00 6.89
C THR A 7 -13.18 1.58 6.33
N GLY A 8 -14.36 0.96 6.28
CA GLY A 8 -14.54 -0.34 5.60
C GLY A 8 -14.16 -0.28 4.11
N ARG A 9 -14.35 0.87 3.46
CA ARG A 9 -13.92 1.11 2.08
C ARG A 9 -12.39 1.08 1.95
N ASP A 10 -11.68 1.65 2.92
CA ASP A 10 -10.21 1.65 2.93
C ASP A 10 -9.68 0.22 2.99
N LEU A 11 -10.27 -0.65 3.81
CA LEU A 11 -9.87 -2.05 3.92
C LEU A 11 -10.06 -2.80 2.59
N ILE A 12 -11.22 -2.65 1.94
CA ILE A 12 -11.54 -3.36 0.69
C ILE A 12 -10.61 -2.89 -0.45
N GLN A 13 -10.47 -1.58 -0.63
CA GLN A 13 -9.64 -1.03 -1.71
C GLN A 13 -8.15 -1.21 -1.41
N GLY A 14 -7.75 -1.11 -0.15
CA GLY A 14 -6.41 -1.43 0.32
C GLY A 14 -5.99 -2.85 -0.02
N GLY A 15 -6.85 -3.84 0.26
CA GLY A 15 -6.58 -5.24 -0.09
C GLY A 15 -6.44 -5.47 -1.60
N ARG A 16 -7.23 -4.76 -2.42
CA ARG A 16 -7.09 -4.77 -3.88
C ARG A 16 -5.76 -4.18 -4.32
N ASN A 17 -5.34 -3.05 -3.74
CA ASN A 17 -4.03 -2.45 -4.02
C ASN A 17 -2.90 -3.44 -3.72
N ILE A 18 -2.93 -4.14 -2.58
CA ILE A 18 -1.92 -5.17 -2.25
C ILE A 18 -1.86 -6.27 -3.33
N SER A 19 -3.02 -6.74 -3.80
CA SER A 19 -3.07 -7.75 -4.86
C SER A 19 -2.42 -7.24 -6.16
N ILE A 20 -2.65 -5.98 -6.52
CA ILE A 20 -2.03 -5.35 -7.69
C ILE A 20 -0.50 -5.23 -7.49
N LEU A 21 -0.05 -4.82 -6.31
CA LEU A 21 1.38 -4.69 -6.01
C LEU A 21 2.12 -6.03 -6.14
N LYS A 22 1.52 -7.12 -5.65
CA LYS A 22 2.08 -8.47 -5.81
C LYS A 22 2.14 -8.89 -7.28
N ASN A 23 1.11 -8.62 -8.07
CA ASN A 23 1.14 -8.89 -9.51
C ASN A 23 2.23 -8.08 -10.24
N ILE A 24 2.42 -6.81 -9.89
CA ILE A 24 3.51 -5.99 -10.42
C ILE A 24 4.86 -6.64 -10.11
N GLN A 25 5.08 -7.06 -8.86
CA GLN A 25 6.32 -7.68 -8.41
C GLN A 25 6.59 -8.99 -9.17
N THR A 26 5.58 -9.85 -9.35
CA THR A 26 5.73 -11.14 -10.03
C THR A 26 5.94 -10.99 -11.55
N HIS A 27 5.28 -10.02 -12.17
CA HIS A 27 5.34 -9.86 -13.63
C HIS A 27 6.34 -8.79 -14.09
N HIS A 28 7.00 -8.09 -13.15
CA HIS A 28 7.89 -6.96 -13.42
C HIS A 28 7.24 -5.87 -14.31
N GLN A 29 5.95 -5.63 -14.11
CA GLN A 29 5.16 -4.68 -14.91
C GLN A 29 5.01 -3.32 -14.21
N HIS A 30 4.33 -2.38 -14.87
CA HIS A 30 3.85 -1.15 -14.24
C HIS A 30 2.33 -1.21 -14.19
N ALA A 31 1.74 -0.91 -13.04
CA ALA A 31 0.29 -0.82 -12.93
C ALA A 31 -0.13 0.39 -12.10
N LYS A 32 -1.41 0.74 -12.20
CA LYS A 32 -1.99 1.83 -11.42
C LYS A 32 -2.78 1.27 -10.26
N ILE A 33 -2.60 1.85 -9.08
CA ILE A 33 -3.41 1.58 -7.89
C ILE A 33 -4.33 2.76 -7.60
N GLN A 34 -5.35 2.55 -6.76
CA GLN A 34 -6.27 3.61 -6.34
C GLN A 34 -5.88 4.14 -4.97
N VAL A 35 -5.62 5.44 -4.85
CA VAL A 35 -5.31 6.13 -3.59
C VAL A 35 -6.30 7.28 -3.43
N ALA A 36 -7.23 7.17 -2.47
CA ALA A 36 -8.27 8.16 -2.20
C ALA A 36 -9.04 8.65 -3.45
N GLY A 37 -9.37 7.71 -4.34
CA GLY A 37 -10.07 7.99 -5.60
C GLY A 37 -9.19 8.53 -6.73
N LYS A 38 -7.87 8.66 -6.52
CA LYS A 38 -6.90 8.99 -7.56
C LYS A 38 -6.16 7.75 -8.02
N SER A 39 -5.87 7.70 -9.32
CA SER A 39 -5.06 6.63 -9.91
C SER A 39 -3.58 7.00 -9.83
N VAL A 40 -2.78 6.19 -9.14
CA VAL A 40 -1.33 6.40 -8.94
C VAL A 40 -0.58 5.30 -9.66
N ALA A 41 0.37 5.67 -10.51
CA ALA A 41 1.25 4.72 -11.18
C ALA A 41 2.31 4.20 -10.21
N ILE A 42 2.51 2.89 -10.18
CA ILE A 42 3.49 2.22 -9.33
C ILE A 42 4.43 1.41 -10.21
N ASP A 43 5.73 1.61 -10.02
CA ASP A 43 6.79 0.82 -10.65
C ASP A 43 7.12 -0.46 -9.86
N GLY A 44 7.89 -1.33 -10.49
CA GLY A 44 8.29 -2.62 -9.92
C GLY A 44 9.07 -2.51 -8.60
N VAL A 45 9.92 -1.49 -8.46
CA VAL A 45 10.76 -1.32 -7.25
C VAL A 45 9.91 -0.83 -6.09
N THR A 46 9.06 0.17 -6.34
CA THR A 46 8.08 0.67 -5.37
C THR A 46 7.11 -0.43 -4.94
N ALA A 47 6.61 -1.23 -5.88
CA ALA A 47 5.75 -2.36 -5.57
C ALA A 47 6.46 -3.42 -4.72
N ASN A 48 7.71 -3.75 -5.04
CA ASN A 48 8.51 -4.69 -4.28
C ASN A 48 8.72 -4.21 -2.84
N ALA A 49 9.04 -2.92 -2.63
CA ALA A 49 9.21 -2.35 -1.30
C ALA A 49 7.93 -2.46 -0.45
N LEU A 50 6.78 -2.05 -1.02
CA LEU A 50 5.48 -2.11 -0.36
C LEU A 50 5.05 -3.55 -0.05
N ALA A 51 5.22 -4.48 -1.00
CA ALA A 51 4.83 -5.88 -0.85
C ALA A 51 5.70 -6.59 0.21
N THR A 52 7.02 -6.36 0.19
CA THR A 52 7.96 -6.93 1.16
C THR A 52 7.58 -6.54 2.59
N VAL A 53 7.29 -5.25 2.81
CA VAL A 53 6.90 -4.74 4.13
C VAL A 53 5.56 -5.32 4.55
N TYR A 54 4.58 -5.37 3.64
CA TYR A 54 3.29 -6.00 3.92
C TYR A 54 3.46 -7.47 4.35
N ASP A 55 4.27 -8.25 3.64
CA ASP A 55 4.48 -9.67 3.95
C ASP A 55 5.27 -9.88 5.26
N ALA A 56 6.08 -8.90 5.69
CA ALA A 56 6.78 -8.92 6.98
C ALA A 56 5.88 -8.59 8.19
N LEU A 57 4.69 -8.01 7.97
CA LEU A 57 3.76 -7.64 9.04
C LEU A 57 2.89 -8.80 9.51
N LYS A 58 2.48 -8.77 10.79
CA LYS A 58 1.43 -9.68 11.30
C LYS A 58 0.07 -9.34 10.66
N THR A 59 -0.84 -10.31 10.59
CA THR A 59 -2.17 -10.18 9.94
C THR A 59 -2.96 -8.93 10.37
N GLU A 60 -2.96 -8.58 11.66
CA GLU A 60 -3.65 -7.38 12.14
C GLU A 60 -3.05 -6.09 11.55
N HIS A 61 -1.71 -6.04 11.46
CA HIS A 61 -1.00 -4.90 10.90
C HIS A 61 -1.06 -4.87 9.37
N GLN A 62 -1.14 -6.02 8.71
CA GLN A 62 -1.37 -6.14 7.28
C GLN A 62 -2.68 -5.46 6.87
N LEU A 63 -3.77 -5.71 7.62
CA LEU A 63 -5.06 -5.07 7.37
C LEU A 63 -4.98 -3.55 7.49
N LYS A 64 -4.33 -3.05 8.54
CA LYS A 64 -4.11 -1.62 8.75
C LYS A 64 -3.25 -1.01 7.65
N PHE A 65 -2.15 -1.67 7.27
CA PHE A 65 -1.25 -1.25 6.21
C PHE A 65 -1.97 -1.15 4.86
N ALA A 66 -2.73 -2.19 4.51
CA ALA A 66 -3.54 -2.21 3.30
C ALA A 66 -4.53 -1.03 3.28
N ALA A 67 -5.27 -0.81 4.37
CA ALA A 67 -6.20 0.32 4.45
C ALA A 67 -5.49 1.68 4.29
N MET A 68 -4.33 1.84 4.91
CA MET A 68 -3.54 3.07 4.81
C MET A 68 -3.05 3.37 3.38
N LEU A 69 -2.84 2.35 2.53
CA LEU A 69 -2.49 2.55 1.11
C LEU A 69 -3.58 3.27 0.32
N HIS A 70 -4.87 3.10 0.69
CA HIS A 70 -5.98 3.75 -0.01
C HIS A 70 -6.44 5.05 0.68
N HIS A 71 -6.24 5.17 1.98
CA HIS A 71 -6.94 6.15 2.82
C HIS A 71 -6.78 7.62 2.38
N SER A 72 -5.55 8.10 2.19
CA SER A 72 -5.30 9.46 1.71
C SER A 72 -3.95 9.55 1.02
N PRO A 73 -3.72 10.54 0.14
CA PRO A 73 -2.41 10.72 -0.50
C PRO A 73 -1.28 10.96 0.52
N ALA A 74 -1.55 11.71 1.58
CA ALA A 74 -0.57 11.96 2.65
C ALA A 74 -0.25 10.69 3.45
N THR A 75 -1.26 9.86 3.74
CA THR A 75 -1.08 8.58 4.41
C THR A 75 -0.32 7.60 3.53
N PHE A 76 -0.64 7.56 2.23
CA PHE A 76 0.07 6.74 1.25
C PHE A 76 1.56 7.12 1.18
N GLN A 77 1.89 8.42 1.10
CA GLN A 77 3.29 8.87 1.11
C GLN A 77 4.02 8.43 2.38
N ARG A 78 3.40 8.52 3.57
CA ARG A 78 4.00 8.03 4.81
C ARG A 78 4.28 6.53 4.79
N ILE A 79 3.37 5.74 4.19
CA ILE A 79 3.56 4.30 4.02
C ILE A 79 4.69 3.99 3.04
N LEU A 80 4.81 4.76 1.96
CA LEU A 80 5.95 4.67 1.04
C LEU A 80 7.26 4.96 1.77
N ASP A 81 7.36 6.08 2.47
CA ASP A 81 8.57 6.49 3.20
C ASP A 81 8.96 5.44 4.25
N PHE A 82 7.97 4.94 4.99
CA PHE A 82 8.16 3.84 5.94
C PHE A 82 8.69 2.59 5.25
N SER A 83 8.12 2.22 4.10
CA SER A 83 8.53 1.01 3.40
C SER A 83 9.96 1.12 2.91
N TRP A 84 10.34 2.25 2.31
CA TRP A 84 11.71 2.51 1.89
C TRP A 84 12.72 2.52 3.04
N ALA A 85 12.31 2.93 4.24
CA ALA A 85 13.18 2.88 5.42
C ALA A 85 13.49 1.44 5.88
N HIS A 86 12.66 0.45 5.49
CA HIS A 86 12.76 -0.94 5.95
C HIS A 86 13.23 -1.94 4.88
N VAL A 87 13.34 -1.53 3.62
CA VAL A 87 13.82 -2.39 2.51
C VAL A 87 15.25 -2.03 2.08
N LYS A 88 16.00 -1.31 2.94
CA LYS A 88 17.42 -0.99 2.75
C LYS A 88 18.33 -2.06 3.35
#